data_AF-A0A959QSX3-F1
#
_entry.id   AF-A0A959QSX3-F1
#
_cell.length_a   1.000
_cell.length_b   1.000
_cell.length_c   1.000
_cell.angle_alpha   90.00
_cell.angle_beta   90.00
_cell.angle_gamma   90.00
#
_symmetry.space_group_name_H-M   'P 1'
#
loop_
_entity.id
_entity.type
_entity.pdbx_description
1 polymer ?
#
loop_
_entity_poly.entity_id
_entity_poly.type
_entity_poly.pdbx_seq_one_letter_code
_entity_poly.pdbx_strand_id
1 'polypeptide(L)' 'MRTYNPIEIKEWTDNNNTAICPYCDIDAVLPDNKNFPITDPDFLAKMQEYWF' A
#
# COMPACT_ATOMS: atom_id res chain seq x y z
N MET A 1 -8.87 4.01 -2.67
CA MET A 1 -7.94 2.86 -2.73
C MET A 1 -8.22 2.10 -4.01
N ARG A 2 -7.19 1.81 -4.82
CA ARG A 2 -7.33 1.11 -6.10
C ARG A 2 -6.40 -0.10 -6.07
N THR A 3 -6.93 -1.28 -6.37
CA THR A 3 -6.13 -2.50 -6.51
C THR A 3 -5.54 -2.55 -7.92
N TYR A 4 -4.29 -3.01 -8.03
CA TYR A 4 -3.57 -3.13 -9.29
C TYR A 4 -2.54 -4.26 -9.20
N ASN A 5 -2.05 -4.73 -10.34
CA ASN A 5 -1.08 -5.80 -10.36
C ASN A 5 0.31 -5.26 -9.97
N PRO A 6 1.09 -5.94 -9.11
CA PRO A 6 2.43 -5.49 -8.73
C PRO A 6 3.38 -5.27 -9.91
N ILE A 7 3.13 -5.87 -11.08
CA ILE A 7 3.90 -5.62 -12.31
C ILE A 7 3.81 -4.17 -12.81
N GLU A 8 2.83 -3.41 -12.34
CA GLU A 8 2.61 -2.01 -12.70
C GLU A 8 3.51 -1.05 -11.91
N ILE A 9 4.15 -1.52 -10.83
CA ILE A 9 5.07 -0.73 -10.01
C ILE A 9 6.38 -0.54 -10.78
N LYS A 10 6.69 0.71 -11.13
CA LYS A 10 7.91 1.08 -11.87
C LYS A 10 8.93 1.80 -11.02
N GLU A 11 8.49 2.40 -9.92
CA GLU A 11 9.30 3.25 -9.06
C GLU A 11 9.34 2.71 -7.64
N TRP A 12 10.51 2.80 -7.04
CA TRP A 12 10.79 2.36 -5.69
C TRP A 12 11.65 3.41 -4.99
N THR A 13 11.38 3.62 -3.71
CA THR A 13 12.13 4.51 -2.81
C THR A 13 12.79 3.71 -1.69
N ASP A 14 13.48 4.39 -0.78
CA ASP A 14 14.16 3.80 0.38
C ASP A 14 15.09 2.63 -0.02
N ASN A 15 15.99 2.89 -0.97
CA ASN A 15 16.93 1.89 -1.50
C ASN A 15 16.25 0.64 -2.10
N ASN A 16 15.15 0.84 -2.84
CA ASN A 16 14.32 -0.22 -3.41
C ASN A 16 13.56 -1.08 -2.41
N ASN A 17 13.40 -0.63 -1.15
CA ASN A 17 12.61 -1.36 -0.15
C ASN A 17 11.12 -0.98 -0.17
N THR A 18 10.80 0.21 -0.65
CA THR A 18 9.42 0.74 -0.60
C THR A 18 8.92 1.04 -2.00
N ALA A 19 7.87 0.35 -2.43
CA ALA A 19 7.23 0.58 -3.72
C ALA A 19 6.45 1.91 -3.71
N ILE A 20 6.52 2.65 -4.81
CA ILE A 20 5.66 3.82 -5.04
C ILE A 20 4.43 3.39 -5.84
N CYS A 21 3.25 3.86 -5.42
CA CYS A 21 2.01 3.61 -6.13
C CYS A 21 2.02 4.34 -7.49
N PRO A 22 1.89 3.62 -8.64
CA PRO A 22 1.96 4.22 -9.97
C PRO A 22 0.74 5.10 -10.34
N TYR A 23 -0.26 5.18 -9.46
CA TYR A 23 -1.52 5.89 -9.71
C TYR A 23 -1.73 7.14 -8.85
N CYS A 24 -1.05 7.24 -7.70
CA CYS A 24 -1.21 8.36 -6.79
C CYS A 24 0.10 8.87 -6.20
N ASP A 25 1.24 8.31 -6.59
CA ASP A 25 2.60 8.75 -6.19
C ASP A 25 2.86 8.68 -4.67
N ILE A 26 2.12 7.84 -3.95
CA ILE A 26 2.29 7.61 -2.51
C ILE A 26 3.16 6.37 -2.30
N ASP A 27 4.03 6.41 -1.30
CA ASP A 27 4.93 5.35 -0.83
C ASP A 27 4.26 4.34 0.13
N ALA A 28 2.93 4.21 0.08
CA ALA A 28 2.13 3.36 0.96
C ALA A 28 1.39 2.26 0.17
N VAL A 29 2.15 1.37 -0.43
CA VAL A 29 1.62 0.22 -1.18
C VAL A 29 1.40 -0.96 -0.23
N LEU A 30 0.13 -1.35 -0.04
CA LEU A 30 -0.24 -2.48 0.81
C LEU A 30 -0.50 -3.74 -0.05
N PRO A 31 0.13 -4.89 0.24
CA PRO A 31 -0.12 -6.11 -0.49
C PRO A 31 -1.47 -6.71 -0.12
N ASP A 32 -2.20 -7.18 -1.13
CA ASP A 32 -3.39 -8.00 -0.94
C ASP A 32 -2.97 -9.40 -0.48
N ASN A 33 -2.92 -9.57 0.84
CA ASN A 33 -2.54 -10.81 1.50
C ASN A 33 -3.70 -11.28 2.38
N LYS A 34 -4.12 -12.53 2.21
CA LYS A 34 -5.21 -13.14 3.02
C LYS A 34 -4.98 -13.07 4.52
N ASN A 35 -3.74 -12.92 4.97
CA ASN A 35 -3.39 -12.83 6.38
C ASN A 35 -3.68 -11.45 6.99
N PHE A 36 -3.88 -10.42 6.16
CA PHE A 36 -4.16 -9.06 6.62
C PHE A 36 -5.46 -8.56 5.99
N PRO A 37 -6.43 -8.10 6.79
CA PRO A 37 -7.71 -7.61 6.27
C PRO A 37 -7.54 -6.19 5.70
N ILE A 38 -6.69 -6.01 4.69
CA ILE A 38 -6.45 -4.69 4.07
C ILE A 38 -7.66 -4.17 3.27
N THR A 39 -8.67 -5.01 3.03
CA THR A 39 -9.96 -4.62 2.45
C THR A 39 -10.96 -4.16 3.49
N ASP A 40 -10.66 -4.36 4.79
CA ASP A 40 -11.51 -3.95 5.90
C ASP A 40 -11.28 -2.45 6.21
N PRO A 41 -12.31 -1.59 6.06
CA PRO A 41 -12.17 -0.15 6.28
C PRO A 41 -11.78 0.20 7.72
N ASP A 42 -12.29 -0.55 8.71
CA ASP A 42 -11.99 -0.34 10.13
C ASP A 42 -10.51 -0.66 10.46
N PHE A 43 -9.95 -1.70 9.85
CA PHE A 43 -8.52 -2.01 9.95
C PHE A 43 -7.66 -0.86 9.39
N LEU A 44 -8.00 -0.35 8.21
CA LEU A 44 -7.27 0.77 7.60
C LEU A 44 -7.39 2.06 8.41
N ALA A 45 -8.56 2.36 8.97
CA ALA A 45 -8.75 3.53 9.83
C ALA A 45 -7.87 3.47 11.09
N LYS A 46 -7.76 2.29 11.71
CA LYS A 46 -6.85 2.08 12.86
C LYS A 46 -5.38 2.18 12.46
N MET A 47 -5.02 1.69 11.27
CA MET A 47 -3.67 1.87 10.75
C MET A 47 -3.35 3.34 10.50
N GLN A 48 -4.32 4.12 10.02
CA GLN A 48 -4.12 5.55 9.90
C GLN A 48 -3.85 6.19 11.27
N GLU A 49 -4.70 5.93 12.27
CA GLU A 49 -4.61 6.55 13.60
C GLU A 49 -3.30 6.22 14.35
N TYR A 50 -2.76 5.02 14.17
CA TYR A 50 -1.57 4.59 14.92
C TYR A 50 -0.25 5.04 14.26
N TRP A 51 -0.20 5.11 12.93
CA TRP A 51 1.04 5.39 12.18
C TRP A 51 1.12 6.81 11.58
N PHE A 52 0.02 7.57 11.53
CA PHE A 52 -0.05 8.95 11.01
C PHE A 52 -0.66 9.91 12.03
#